data_AF-A0A097ENS9-F1
#
_entry.id   AF-A0A097ENS9-F1
#
_cell.length_a   1.000
_cell.length_b   1.000
_cell.length_c   1.000
_cell.angle_alpha   90.00
_cell.angle_beta   90.00
_cell.angle_gamma   90.00
#
_symmetry.space_group_name_H-M   'P 1'
#
loop_
_entity.id
_entity.type
_entity.pdbx_description
1 polymer ?
#
loop_
_entity_poly.entity_id
_entity_poly.type
_entity_poly.pdbx_seq_one_letter_code
_entity_poly.pdbx_strand_id
1 'polypeptide(L)'
;MSKQVTQKLVNQKCDLLKSQNEEITVNKIRKLIGNGVSIIDLVEKVTLYKDDRKQALAVAENEVEQISKPNHDELLETIKTTLKSFAVDKNDITYTLRNNLKTHIDKEVADKTSKLKQKQVELSNRNDSLEISNLTLEKRYKELLEKFSQLKEDLHQLKQDFNNRTIKQLNKEDEEASLLDIEEFTSFSEQLRKYNKDPSVAVYDANKRTILIKFPATSALTAECRKGRSSFLNAITTFDFTNKVWELRGYNLKTVDYLKRKGFVFSRELETIVYMFKQRQAQQSNN
;
A
#
# COMPACT_ATOMS: atom_id res chain seq x y z
N MET A 1 13.49 -38.69 21.68
CA MET A 1 14.96 -38.82 21.57
C MET A 1 15.31 -39.08 20.12
N SER A 2 16.01 -38.15 19.48
CA SER A 2 16.48 -38.29 18.09
C SER A 2 17.46 -39.46 18.02
N LYS A 3 17.26 -40.36 17.06
CA LYS A 3 18.20 -41.48 16.86
C LYS A 3 19.50 -40.93 16.26
N GLN A 4 20.61 -41.16 16.93
CA GLN A 4 21.95 -40.94 16.37
C GLN A 4 22.19 -41.98 15.27
N VAL A 5 22.81 -41.56 14.16
CA VAL A 5 23.06 -42.45 13.01
C VAL A 5 24.55 -42.72 12.89
N THR A 6 24.93 -43.97 12.65
CA THR A 6 26.34 -44.34 12.44
C THR A 6 26.88 -43.78 11.11
N GLN A 7 28.13 -43.33 11.11
CA GLN A 7 28.87 -42.89 9.92
C GLN A 7 28.85 -43.96 8.83
N LYS A 8 28.91 -45.24 9.21
CA LYS A 8 28.82 -46.39 8.28
C LYS A 8 27.52 -46.39 7.45
N LEU A 9 26.38 -46.10 8.08
CA LEU A 9 25.09 -46.04 7.38
C LEU A 9 25.02 -44.81 6.45
N VAL A 10 25.54 -43.66 6.90
CA VAL A 10 25.62 -42.44 6.07
C VAL A 10 26.48 -42.68 4.84
N ASN A 11 27.67 -43.29 5.01
CA ASN A 11 28.58 -43.60 3.90
C ASN A 11 27.91 -44.53 2.86
N GLN A 12 27.21 -45.58 3.31
CA GLN A 12 26.47 -46.47 2.40
C GLN A 12 25.38 -45.76 1.61
N LYS A 13 24.65 -44.82 2.22
CA LYS A 13 23.62 -44.03 1.52
C LYS A 13 24.22 -42.99 0.58
N CYS A 14 25.35 -42.39 0.94
CA CYS A 14 26.12 -41.53 0.03
C CYS A 14 26.65 -42.30 -1.18
N ASP A 15 27.18 -43.52 -0.98
CA ASP A 15 27.66 -44.39 -2.06
C ASP A 15 26.51 -44.81 -3.00
N LEU A 16 25.31 -45.06 -2.46
CA LEU A 16 24.09 -45.34 -3.25
C LEU A 16 23.64 -44.14 -4.09
N LEU A 17 23.65 -42.93 -3.53
CA LEU A 17 23.32 -41.72 -4.30
C LEU A 17 24.37 -41.47 -5.40
N LYS A 18 25.64 -41.73 -5.10
CA LYS A 18 26.73 -41.61 -6.07
C LYS A 18 26.64 -42.66 -7.20
N SER A 19 26.27 -43.90 -6.89
CA SER A 19 26.08 -44.94 -7.92
C SER A 19 24.87 -44.68 -8.83
N GLN A 20 23.90 -43.90 -8.34
CA GLN A 20 22.74 -43.44 -9.08
C GLN A 20 22.98 -42.11 -9.84
N ASN A 21 24.21 -41.58 -9.84
CA ASN A 21 24.55 -40.26 -10.40
C ASN A 21 23.70 -39.11 -9.82
N GLU A 22 23.24 -39.24 -8.58
CA GLU A 22 22.47 -38.21 -7.90
C GLU A 22 23.35 -37.34 -7.00
N GLU A 23 22.99 -36.05 -6.92
CA GLU A 23 23.65 -35.14 -5.99
C GLU A 23 23.39 -35.54 -4.54
N ILE A 24 24.47 -35.70 -3.77
CA ILE A 24 24.47 -36.02 -2.35
C ILE A 24 23.96 -34.79 -1.58
N THR A 25 22.76 -34.84 -1.01
CA THR A 25 22.25 -33.77 -0.13
C THR A 25 21.76 -34.36 1.20
N VAL A 26 21.92 -33.59 2.28
CA VAL A 26 21.48 -33.95 3.63
C VAL A 26 19.99 -34.34 3.64
N ASN A 27 19.16 -33.62 2.87
CA ASN A 27 17.73 -33.91 2.75
C ASN A 27 17.44 -35.25 2.07
N LYS A 28 18.19 -35.63 1.03
CA LYS A 28 18.04 -36.93 0.37
C LYS A 28 18.49 -38.08 1.27
N ILE A 29 19.61 -37.92 1.97
CA ILE A 29 20.10 -38.92 2.90
C ILE A 29 19.14 -39.06 4.09
N ARG A 30 18.59 -37.97 4.59
CA ARG A 30 17.55 -37.98 5.63
C ARG A 30 16.29 -38.73 5.17
N LYS A 31 15.87 -38.56 3.92
CA LYS A 31 14.76 -39.35 3.33
C LYS A 31 15.09 -40.84 3.24
N LEU A 32 16.34 -41.20 2.91
CA LEU A 32 16.79 -42.59 2.78
C LEU A 32 16.98 -43.32 4.12
N ILE A 33 17.21 -42.60 5.22
CA ILE A 33 17.41 -43.17 6.56
C ILE A 33 16.12 -43.09 7.41
N GLY A 34 15.34 -42.02 7.24
CA GLY A 34 14.05 -41.80 7.90
C GLY A 34 13.99 -40.49 8.70
N ASN A 35 12.79 -39.93 8.84
CA ASN A 35 12.54 -38.61 9.42
C ASN A 35 12.89 -38.47 10.92
N GLY A 36 13.23 -39.57 11.61
CA GLY A 36 13.52 -39.62 13.05
C GLY A 36 14.97 -39.29 13.44
N VAL A 37 15.81 -38.92 12.48
CA VAL A 37 17.24 -38.61 12.65
C VAL A 37 17.46 -37.10 12.81
N SER A 38 18.38 -36.71 13.69
CA SER A 38 18.80 -35.33 13.87
C SER A 38 19.48 -34.79 12.61
N ILE A 39 19.00 -33.64 12.11
CA ILE A 39 19.59 -32.99 10.93
C ILE A 39 21.04 -32.58 11.20
N ILE A 40 21.34 -32.13 12.42
CA ILE A 40 22.66 -31.64 12.81
C ILE A 40 23.70 -32.77 12.73
N ASP A 41 23.37 -33.94 13.29
CA ASP A 41 24.20 -35.15 13.24
C ASP A 41 24.40 -35.63 11.79
N LEU A 42 23.38 -35.48 10.95
CA LEU A 42 23.46 -35.87 9.54
C LEU A 42 24.28 -34.89 8.70
N VAL A 43 24.22 -33.59 8.98
CA VAL A 43 25.02 -32.56 8.28
C VAL A 43 26.50 -32.84 8.48
N GLU A 44 26.95 -33.01 9.72
CA GLU A 44 28.36 -33.23 10.08
C GLU A 44 28.93 -34.48 9.38
N LYS A 45 28.18 -35.58 9.38
CA LYS A 45 28.59 -36.86 8.78
C LYS A 45 28.57 -36.84 7.25
N VAL A 46 27.65 -36.08 6.65
CA VAL A 46 27.54 -35.93 5.19
C VAL A 46 28.58 -34.95 4.65
N THR A 47 28.89 -33.88 5.37
CA THR A 47 29.99 -32.97 5.03
C THR A 47 31.32 -33.70 5.09
N LEU A 48 31.56 -34.51 6.13
CA LEU A 48 32.77 -35.32 6.24
C LEU A 48 32.97 -36.25 5.02
N TYR A 49 31.90 -36.91 4.55
CA TYR A 49 31.95 -37.76 3.35
C TYR A 49 32.19 -36.96 2.06
N LYS A 50 31.65 -35.74 1.94
CA LYS A 50 31.83 -34.88 0.77
C LYS A 50 33.25 -34.31 0.68
N ASP A 51 33.82 -33.91 1.82
CA ASP A 51 35.10 -33.22 1.89
C ASP A 51 36.28 -34.21 1.85
N ASP A 52 36.21 -35.32 2.60
CA ASP A 52 37.23 -36.37 2.58
C ASP A 52 36.63 -37.78 2.78
N ARG A 53 36.40 -38.47 1.65
CA ARG A 53 35.89 -39.84 1.63
C ARG A 53 36.77 -40.83 2.40
N LYS A 54 38.09 -40.65 2.42
CA LYS A 54 39.00 -41.60 3.09
C LYS A 54 38.90 -41.45 4.60
N GLN A 55 38.81 -40.23 5.11
CA GLN A 55 38.56 -39.97 6.54
C GLN A 55 37.17 -40.46 6.96
N ALA A 56 36.13 -40.25 6.14
CA ALA A 56 34.79 -40.74 6.45
C ALA A 56 34.71 -42.28 6.57
N LEU A 57 35.49 -43.01 5.76
CA LEU A 57 35.58 -44.47 5.86
C LEU A 57 36.37 -44.91 7.12
N ALA A 58 37.49 -44.25 7.44
CA ALA A 58 38.26 -44.53 8.64
C ALA A 58 37.47 -44.26 9.93
N VAL A 59 36.65 -43.21 9.97
CA VAL A 59 35.75 -42.91 11.10
C VAL A 59 34.64 -43.96 11.20
N ALA A 60 34.11 -44.45 10.07
CA ALA A 60 33.11 -45.52 10.06
C ALA A 60 33.65 -46.89 10.50
N GLU A 61 34.93 -47.16 10.28
CA GLU A 61 35.59 -48.39 10.75
C GLU A 61 35.96 -48.32 12.24
N ASN A 62 36.24 -47.11 12.76
CA ASN A 62 36.55 -46.87 14.17
C ASN A 62 35.31 -46.63 15.04
N GLU A 63 34.13 -46.42 14.45
CA GLU A 63 32.86 -46.41 15.19
C GLU A 63 32.58 -47.81 15.75
N VAL A 64 32.90 -48.01 17.03
CA VAL A 64 32.51 -49.20 17.77
C VAL A 64 30.98 -49.28 17.77
N GLU A 65 30.43 -50.28 17.06
CA GLU A 65 29.02 -50.63 17.14
C GLU A 65 28.68 -50.80 18.63
N GLN A 66 27.87 -49.90 19.18
CA GLN A 66 27.31 -50.09 20.51
C GLN A 66 26.45 -51.36 20.43
N ILE A 67 27.06 -52.49 20.78
CA ILE A 67 26.39 -53.77 20.98
C ILE A 67 25.22 -53.47 21.91
N SER A 68 24.01 -53.65 21.40
CA SER A 68 22.79 -53.54 22.19
C SER A 68 22.99 -54.42 23.43
N LYS A 69 23.05 -53.80 24.61
CA LYS A 69 22.97 -54.55 25.87
C LYS A 69 21.78 -55.51 25.76
N PRO A 70 21.91 -56.79 26.15
CA PRO A 70 20.75 -57.66 26.24
C PRO A 70 19.73 -56.97 27.15
N ASN A 71 18.46 -56.93 26.71
CA ASN A 71 17.35 -56.35 27.46
C ASN A 71 17.19 -57.11 28.79
N HIS A 72 17.96 -56.74 29.80
CA HIS A 72 17.74 -57.18 31.15
C HIS A 72 16.48 -56.46 31.62
N ASP A 73 15.41 -57.20 31.87
CA ASP A 73 14.16 -56.62 32.32
C ASP A 73 14.28 -56.30 33.81
N GLU A 74 14.93 -55.16 34.10
CA GLU A 74 15.20 -54.66 35.46
C GLU A 74 13.92 -54.63 36.31
N LEU A 75 12.75 -54.37 35.69
CA LEU A 75 11.46 -54.39 36.35
C LEU A 75 11.12 -55.75 36.96
N LEU A 76 11.40 -56.85 36.24
CA LEU A 76 11.15 -58.21 36.72
C LEU A 76 12.08 -58.56 37.90
N GLU A 77 13.35 -58.19 37.82
CA GLU A 77 14.33 -58.38 38.90
C GLU A 77 13.94 -57.59 40.17
N THR A 78 13.47 -56.36 40.00
CA THR A 78 13.02 -55.50 41.10
C THR A 78 11.76 -56.06 41.76
N ILE A 79 10.81 -56.59 40.98
CA ILE A 79 9.60 -57.23 41.50
C ILE A 79 9.94 -58.55 42.22
N LYS A 80 10.87 -59.34 41.68
CA LYS A 80 11.33 -60.59 42.34
C LYS A 80 12.00 -60.31 43.68
N THR A 81 12.89 -59.32 43.73
CA THR A 81 13.60 -58.95 44.97
C THR A 81 12.68 -58.39 46.04
N THR A 82 11.70 -57.55 45.66
CA THR A 82 10.68 -57.05 46.60
C THR A 82 9.71 -58.13 47.05
N LEU A 83 9.22 -59.03 46.19
CA LEU A 83 8.34 -60.13 46.62
C LEU A 83 9.07 -61.12 47.56
N LYS A 84 10.36 -61.36 47.31
CA LYS A 84 11.23 -62.14 48.20
C LYS A 84 11.40 -61.50 49.58
N SER A 85 11.47 -60.16 49.67
CA SER A 85 11.55 -59.48 50.98
C SER A 85 10.29 -59.63 51.83
N PHE A 86 9.16 -60.01 51.23
CA PHE A 86 7.89 -60.32 51.92
C PHE A 86 7.60 -61.84 52.00
N ALA A 87 8.61 -62.70 51.78
CA ALA A 87 8.49 -64.16 51.82
C ALA A 87 7.50 -64.78 50.80
N VAL A 88 7.24 -64.10 49.68
CA VAL A 88 6.40 -64.63 48.59
C VAL A 88 7.30 -65.21 47.49
N ASP A 89 7.46 -66.54 47.46
CA ASP A 89 8.35 -67.24 46.52
C ASP A 89 7.57 -67.92 45.39
N LYS A 90 6.60 -67.20 44.80
CA LYS A 90 5.82 -67.67 43.64
C LYS A 90 6.15 -66.84 42.42
N ASN A 91 6.98 -67.42 41.55
CA ASN A 91 7.38 -66.80 40.28
C ASN A 91 6.19 -66.40 39.40
N ASP A 92 5.08 -67.16 39.42
CA ASP A 92 3.87 -66.84 38.65
C ASP A 92 3.24 -65.49 39.05
N ILE A 93 3.26 -65.17 40.34
CA ILE A 93 2.75 -63.88 40.84
C ILE A 93 3.63 -62.75 40.33
N THR A 94 4.96 -62.94 40.35
CA THR A 94 5.92 -61.98 39.81
C THR A 94 5.72 -61.70 38.33
N TYR A 95 5.53 -62.75 37.50
CA TYR A 95 5.27 -62.59 36.07
C TYR A 95 3.92 -61.91 35.80
N THR A 96 2.88 -62.26 36.56
CA THR A 96 1.55 -61.65 36.43
C THR A 96 1.57 -60.17 36.80
N LEU A 97 2.25 -59.82 37.91
CA LEU A 97 2.40 -58.44 38.35
C LEU A 97 3.21 -57.61 37.33
N ARG A 98 4.31 -58.17 36.79
CA ARG A 98 5.10 -57.53 35.73
C ARG A 98 4.27 -57.28 34.49
N ASN A 99 3.44 -58.24 34.06
CA ASN A 99 2.56 -58.07 32.90
C ASN A 99 1.45 -57.04 33.15
N ASN A 100 0.86 -57.01 34.34
CA ASN A 100 -0.16 -56.03 34.70
C ASN A 100 0.42 -54.61 34.82
N LEU A 101 1.60 -54.46 35.42
CA LEU A 101 2.32 -53.19 35.47
C LEU A 101 2.71 -52.72 34.08
N LYS A 102 3.26 -53.62 33.25
CA LYS A 102 3.65 -53.29 31.89
C LYS A 102 2.45 -52.85 31.05
N THR A 103 1.33 -53.58 31.10
CA THR A 103 0.11 -53.17 30.38
C THR A 103 -0.46 -51.86 30.89
N HIS A 104 -0.39 -51.57 32.20
CA HIS A 104 -0.82 -50.29 32.74
C HIS A 104 0.10 -49.14 32.29
N ILE A 105 1.42 -49.33 32.36
CA ILE A 105 2.43 -48.36 31.90
C ILE A 105 2.26 -48.12 30.39
N ASP A 106 2.15 -49.17 29.59
CA ASP A 106 1.99 -49.06 28.13
C ASP A 106 0.70 -48.29 27.78
N LYS A 107 -0.39 -48.52 28.52
CA LYS A 107 -1.64 -47.78 28.36
C LYS A 107 -1.49 -46.31 28.73
N GLU A 108 -0.88 -46.00 29.88
CA GLU A 108 -0.69 -44.62 30.32
C GLU A 108 0.27 -43.84 29.40
N VAL A 109 1.32 -44.50 28.91
CA VAL A 109 2.25 -43.98 27.91
C VAL A 109 1.54 -43.73 26.58
N ALA A 110 0.69 -44.66 26.14
CA ALA A 110 -0.10 -44.49 24.91
C ALA A 110 -1.05 -43.28 25.02
N ASP A 111 -1.76 -43.14 26.15
CA ASP A 111 -2.69 -42.03 26.41
C ASP A 111 -1.96 -40.68 26.50
N LYS A 112 -0.81 -40.62 27.16
CA LYS A 112 0.01 -39.39 27.22
C LYS A 112 0.60 -39.06 25.85
N THR A 113 1.05 -40.07 25.11
CA THR A 113 1.64 -39.89 23.77
C THR A 113 0.58 -39.41 22.77
N SER A 114 -0.66 -39.92 22.83
CA SER A 114 -1.74 -39.48 21.94
C SER A 114 -2.12 -38.02 22.20
N LYS A 115 -2.24 -37.61 23.48
CA LYS A 115 -2.47 -36.20 23.87
C LYS A 115 -1.35 -35.27 23.40
N LEU A 116 -0.09 -35.70 23.53
CA LEU A 116 1.05 -34.93 23.05
C LEU A 116 1.06 -34.79 21.53
N LYS A 117 0.75 -35.86 20.79
CA LYS A 117 0.63 -35.82 19.32
C LYS A 117 -0.50 -34.88 18.87
N GLN A 118 -1.65 -34.90 19.55
CA GLN A 118 -2.75 -33.96 19.26
C GLN A 118 -2.30 -32.51 19.45
N LYS A 119 -1.71 -32.18 20.61
CA LYS A 119 -1.15 -30.83 20.86
C LYS A 119 -0.09 -30.44 19.83
N GLN A 120 0.76 -31.38 19.41
CA GLN A 120 1.76 -31.12 18.38
C GLN A 120 1.12 -30.73 17.04
N VAL A 121 0.06 -31.44 16.62
CA VAL A 121 -0.68 -31.11 15.39
C VAL A 121 -1.39 -29.76 15.52
N GLU A 122 -2.03 -29.47 16.66
CA GLU A 122 -2.67 -28.18 16.92
C GLU A 122 -1.68 -27.01 16.85
N LEU A 123 -0.51 -27.17 17.48
CA LEU A 123 0.56 -26.17 17.43
C LEU A 123 1.14 -26.01 16.02
N SER A 124 1.31 -27.10 15.28
CA SER A 124 1.74 -27.06 13.87
C SER A 124 0.76 -26.27 13.02
N ASN A 125 -0.53 -26.61 13.09
CA ASN A 125 -1.58 -25.91 12.33
C ASN A 125 -1.66 -24.42 12.68
N ARG A 126 -1.48 -24.09 13.97
CA ARG A 126 -1.45 -22.70 14.43
C ARG A 126 -0.23 -21.97 13.90
N ASN A 127 0.93 -22.63 13.83
CA ASN A 127 2.14 -22.06 13.26
C ASN A 127 1.98 -21.80 11.76
N ASP A 128 1.44 -22.77 11.01
CA ASP A 128 1.15 -22.62 9.58
C ASP A 128 0.17 -21.47 9.33
N SER A 129 -0.87 -21.35 10.17
CA SER A 129 -1.83 -20.23 10.10
C SER A 129 -1.17 -18.87 10.36
N LEU A 130 -0.22 -18.81 11.31
CA LEU A 130 0.53 -17.59 11.60
C LEU A 130 1.49 -17.24 10.44
N GLU A 131 2.14 -18.23 9.83
CA GLU A 131 2.99 -18.03 8.67
C GLU A 131 2.20 -17.47 7.49
N ILE A 132 1.03 -18.04 7.18
CA ILE A 132 0.13 -17.53 6.14
C ILE A 132 -0.30 -16.09 6.45
N SER A 133 -0.67 -15.80 7.70
CA SER A 133 -1.03 -14.45 8.13
C SER A 133 0.13 -13.47 7.94
N ASN A 134 1.34 -13.88 8.30
CA ASN A 134 2.53 -13.04 8.20
C ASN A 134 2.87 -12.73 6.73
N LEU A 135 2.86 -13.75 5.86
CA LEU A 135 3.05 -13.59 4.42
C LEU A 135 1.99 -12.66 3.80
N THR A 136 0.74 -12.78 4.23
CA THR A 136 -0.35 -11.90 3.80
C THR A 136 -0.12 -10.46 4.24
N LEU A 137 0.37 -10.26 5.47
CA LEU A 137 0.69 -8.95 6.01
C LEU A 137 1.85 -8.30 5.25
N GLU A 138 2.92 -9.04 4.98
CA GLU A 138 4.05 -8.57 4.18
C GLU A 138 3.64 -8.16 2.78
N LYS A 139 2.75 -8.94 2.13
CA LYS A 139 2.21 -8.58 0.82
C LYS A 139 1.46 -7.25 0.87
N ARG A 140 0.55 -7.07 1.83
CA ARG A 140 -0.19 -5.81 2.02
C ARG A 140 0.73 -4.63 2.33
N TYR A 141 1.79 -4.87 3.10
CA TYR A 141 2.78 -3.83 3.40
C TYR A 141 3.53 -3.39 2.15
N LYS A 142 3.94 -4.33 1.28
CA LYS A 142 4.56 -4.02 -0.01
C LYS A 142 3.62 -3.25 -0.94
N GLU A 143 2.36 -3.67 -1.06
CA GLU A 143 1.35 -2.95 -1.84
C GLU A 143 1.14 -1.53 -1.31
N LEU A 144 1.17 -1.33 0.01
CA LEU A 144 1.05 -0.01 0.62
C LEU A 144 2.26 0.88 0.31
N LEU A 145 3.47 0.32 0.37
CA LEU A 145 4.70 1.04 0.00
C LEU A 145 4.67 1.47 -1.48
N GLU A 146 4.22 0.59 -2.38
CA GLU A 146 4.11 0.88 -3.81
C GLU A 146 3.10 2.01 -4.06
N LYS A 147 1.91 1.94 -3.43
CA LYS A 147 0.92 3.03 -3.49
C LYS A 147 1.48 4.34 -2.93
N PHE A 148 2.26 4.29 -1.85
CA PHE A 148 2.87 5.47 -1.28
C PHE A 148 3.91 6.10 -2.22
N SER A 149 4.75 5.30 -2.87
CA SER A 149 5.68 5.80 -3.90
C SER A 149 4.95 6.43 -5.07
N GLN A 150 3.88 5.78 -5.55
CA GLN A 150 3.09 6.29 -6.67
C GLN A 150 2.41 7.61 -6.31
N LEU A 151 1.82 7.71 -5.12
CA LEU A 151 1.21 8.96 -4.64
C LEU A 151 2.23 10.10 -4.51
N LYS A 152 3.48 9.77 -4.13
CA LYS A 152 4.57 10.73 -4.05
C LYS A 152 4.95 11.25 -5.44
N GLU A 153 5.04 10.36 -6.43
CA GLU A 153 5.28 10.73 -7.83
C GLU A 153 4.15 11.60 -8.39
N ASP A 154 2.89 11.22 -8.17
CA ASP A 154 1.71 12.00 -8.57
C ASP A 154 1.74 13.40 -7.94
N LEU A 155 2.13 13.51 -6.68
CA LEU A 155 2.26 14.81 -6.00
C LEU A 155 3.38 15.66 -6.61
N HIS A 156 4.50 15.05 -7.00
CA HIS A 156 5.57 15.76 -7.70
C HIS A 156 5.11 16.25 -9.07
N GLN A 157 4.41 15.42 -9.85
CA GLN A 157 3.84 15.79 -11.15
C GLN A 157 2.82 16.93 -10.99
N LEU A 158 1.92 16.83 -10.02
CA LEU A 158 0.90 17.86 -9.78
C LEU A 158 1.52 19.21 -9.39
N LYS A 159 2.59 19.21 -8.58
CA LYS A 159 3.34 20.44 -8.26
C LYS A 159 3.98 21.05 -9.50
N GLN A 160 4.56 20.22 -10.36
CA GLN A 160 5.16 20.68 -11.60
C GLN A 160 4.11 21.25 -12.56
N ASP A 161 2.96 20.57 -12.71
CA ASP A 161 1.84 21.03 -13.51
C ASP A 161 1.23 22.33 -12.98
N PHE A 162 1.09 22.45 -11.66
CA PHE A 162 0.63 23.69 -11.03
C PHE A 162 1.58 24.84 -11.35
N ASN A 163 2.89 24.66 -11.14
CA ASN A 163 3.88 25.69 -11.45
C ASN A 163 3.85 26.07 -12.93
N ASN A 164 3.77 25.09 -13.83
CA ASN A 164 3.68 25.32 -15.27
C ASN A 164 2.40 26.09 -15.65
N ARG A 165 1.27 25.80 -15.01
CA ARG A 165 0.01 26.53 -15.23
C ARG A 165 0.10 27.96 -14.72
N THR A 166 0.68 28.18 -13.55
CA THR A 166 0.91 29.52 -12.98
C THR A 166 1.81 30.35 -13.89
N ILE A 167 2.93 29.79 -14.36
CA ILE A 167 3.83 30.48 -15.32
C ILE A 167 3.09 30.81 -16.62
N LYS A 168 2.30 29.88 -17.17
CA LYS A 168 1.50 30.13 -18.37
C LYS A 168 0.43 31.21 -18.16
N GLN A 169 -0.14 31.32 -16.96
CA GLN A 169 -1.10 32.37 -16.63
C GLN A 169 -0.42 33.73 -16.54
N LEU A 170 0.71 33.82 -15.82
CA LEU A 170 1.50 35.05 -15.72
C LEU A 170 1.95 35.53 -17.10
N ASN A 171 2.50 34.64 -17.93
CA ASN A 171 2.92 35.01 -19.29
C ASN A 171 1.74 35.50 -20.15
N LYS A 172 0.55 34.91 -20.00
CA LYS A 172 -0.65 35.41 -20.70
C LYS A 172 -1.10 36.76 -20.18
N GLU A 173 -1.03 36.99 -18.87
CA GLU A 173 -1.35 38.28 -18.28
C GLU A 173 -0.37 39.38 -18.73
N ASP A 174 0.93 39.04 -18.84
CA ASP A 174 1.99 39.92 -19.35
C ASP A 174 1.86 40.19 -20.85
N GLU A 175 1.52 39.18 -21.66
CA GLU A 175 1.24 39.34 -23.09
C GLU A 175 -0.04 40.18 -23.30
N GLU A 176 -1.08 39.94 -22.51
CA GLU A 176 -2.31 40.74 -22.57
C GLU A 176 -2.06 42.18 -22.10
N ALA A 177 -1.28 42.40 -21.04
CA ALA A 177 -0.91 43.73 -20.55
C ALA A 177 -0.03 44.47 -21.58
N SER A 178 0.90 43.80 -22.24
CA SER A 178 1.77 44.40 -23.26
C SER A 178 1.05 44.73 -24.57
N LEU A 179 -0.09 44.08 -24.86
CA LEU A 179 -0.96 44.37 -26.01
C LEU A 179 -2.00 45.47 -25.71
N LEU A 180 -2.03 45.96 -24.48
CA LEU A 180 -3.01 46.90 -23.97
C LEU A 180 -2.27 48.17 -23.54
N ASP A 181 -2.19 49.18 -24.42
CA ASP A 181 -1.90 50.59 -24.06
C ASP A 181 -3.05 51.14 -23.17
N ILE A 182 -3.26 50.52 -22.01
CA ILE A 182 -4.29 50.87 -21.02
C ILE A 182 -3.86 52.08 -20.17
N GLU A 183 -2.61 52.52 -20.29
CA GLU A 183 -2.06 53.62 -19.49
C GLU A 183 -2.80 54.97 -19.68
N GLU A 184 -3.59 55.14 -20.75
CA GLU A 184 -4.39 56.36 -20.98
C GLU A 184 -5.84 56.29 -20.47
N PHE A 185 -6.30 55.19 -19.87
CA PHE A 185 -7.71 55.09 -19.44
C PHE A 185 -7.97 55.92 -18.19
N THR A 186 -8.94 56.83 -18.27
CA THR A 186 -9.36 57.63 -17.12
C THR A 186 -9.98 56.75 -16.04
N SER A 187 -9.82 57.10 -14.76
CA SER A 187 -10.33 56.30 -13.65
C SER A 187 -11.85 56.08 -13.75
N PHE A 188 -12.34 54.90 -13.35
CA PHE A 188 -13.78 54.57 -13.41
C PHE A 188 -14.65 55.58 -12.64
N SER A 189 -14.10 56.21 -11.59
CA SER A 189 -14.78 57.27 -10.82
C SER A 189 -14.96 58.55 -11.63
N GLU A 190 -14.00 58.90 -12.49
CA GLU A 190 -14.08 60.05 -13.39
C GLU A 190 -15.02 59.79 -14.56
N GLN A 191 -15.00 58.57 -15.11
CA GLN A 191 -15.96 58.14 -16.13
C GLN A 191 -17.40 58.21 -15.58
N LEU A 192 -17.67 57.71 -14.38
CA LEU A 192 -18.99 57.80 -13.74
C LEU A 192 -19.43 59.24 -13.48
N ARG A 193 -18.49 60.17 -13.17
CA ARG A 193 -18.79 61.59 -12.98
C ARG A 193 -19.17 62.28 -14.29
N LYS A 194 -18.46 61.98 -15.39
CA LYS A 194 -18.72 62.55 -16.72
C LYS A 194 -20.13 62.19 -17.24
N TYR A 195 -20.55 60.94 -17.03
CA TYR A 195 -21.85 60.43 -17.50
C TYR A 195 -22.94 60.44 -16.42
N ASN A 196 -22.74 61.13 -15.28
CA ASN A 196 -23.68 61.11 -14.15
C ASN A 196 -25.06 61.73 -14.45
N LYS A 197 -25.21 62.42 -15.59
CA LYS A 197 -26.48 63.01 -16.03
C LYS A 197 -27.44 61.94 -16.57
N ASP A 198 -26.92 60.81 -17.04
CA ASP A 198 -27.72 59.75 -17.62
C ASP A 198 -28.20 58.76 -16.55
N PRO A 199 -29.45 58.28 -16.64
CA PRO A 199 -30.00 57.37 -15.65
C PRO A 199 -29.36 55.99 -15.71
N SER A 200 -28.89 55.54 -16.88
CA SER A 200 -28.29 54.21 -17.09
C SER A 200 -26.96 54.32 -17.82
N VAL A 201 -25.87 54.04 -17.11
CA VAL A 201 -24.49 54.21 -17.59
C VAL A 201 -23.70 52.92 -17.40
N ALA A 202 -22.91 52.55 -18.40
CA ALA A 202 -21.92 51.47 -18.31
C ALA A 202 -20.51 52.02 -18.53
N VAL A 203 -19.61 51.68 -17.61
CA VAL A 203 -18.24 52.18 -17.51
C VAL A 203 -17.28 51.01 -17.47
N TYR A 204 -16.05 51.18 -17.95
CA TYR A 204 -15.01 50.16 -17.86
C TYR A 204 -13.99 50.48 -16.76
N ASP A 205 -13.77 49.51 -15.87
CA ASP A 205 -12.67 49.56 -14.90
C ASP A 205 -11.47 48.80 -15.47
N ALA A 206 -10.42 49.53 -15.81
CA ALA A 206 -9.17 49.01 -16.36
C ALA A 206 -8.42 48.11 -15.36
N ASN A 207 -8.44 48.45 -14.08
CA ASN A 207 -7.64 47.76 -13.05
C ASN A 207 -8.22 46.38 -12.74
N LYS A 208 -9.55 46.30 -12.64
CA LYS A 208 -10.26 45.03 -12.37
C LYS A 208 -10.67 44.30 -13.65
N ARG A 209 -10.51 44.93 -14.82
CA ARG A 209 -11.01 44.45 -16.12
C ARG A 209 -12.50 44.10 -16.07
N THR A 210 -13.32 44.94 -15.44
CA THR A 210 -14.76 44.72 -15.23
C THR A 210 -15.61 45.85 -15.79
N ILE A 211 -16.84 45.52 -16.22
CA ILE A 211 -17.83 46.55 -16.58
C ILE A 211 -18.60 46.94 -15.32
N LEU A 212 -18.64 48.24 -15.02
CA LEU A 212 -19.45 48.82 -13.96
C LEU A 212 -20.73 49.39 -14.56
N ILE A 213 -21.89 48.97 -14.07
CA ILE A 213 -23.18 49.53 -14.51
C ILE A 213 -23.88 50.27 -13.37
N LYS A 214 -24.37 51.47 -13.69
CA LYS A 214 -25.20 52.30 -12.82
C LYS A 214 -26.56 52.45 -13.49
N PHE A 215 -27.64 52.15 -12.78
CA PHE A 215 -29.02 52.28 -13.29
C PHE A 215 -30.01 52.49 -12.13
N PRO A 216 -31.21 53.03 -12.37
CA PRO A 216 -32.18 53.29 -11.30
C PRO A 216 -32.67 52.00 -10.64
N ALA A 217 -32.92 52.06 -9.33
CA ALA A 217 -33.32 50.91 -8.51
C ALA A 217 -34.68 50.28 -8.89
N THR A 218 -35.47 50.96 -9.72
CA THR A 218 -36.76 50.49 -10.27
C THR A 218 -36.62 49.61 -11.52
N SER A 219 -35.40 49.39 -12.02
CA SER A 219 -35.17 48.57 -13.20
C SER A 219 -35.36 47.08 -12.91
N ALA A 220 -36.01 46.36 -13.83
CA ALA A 220 -36.11 44.90 -13.79
C ALA A 220 -34.72 44.21 -13.73
N LEU A 221 -33.66 44.91 -14.13
CA LEU A 221 -32.27 44.45 -14.03
C LEU A 221 -31.78 44.30 -12.59
N THR A 222 -32.35 45.02 -11.62
CA THR A 222 -31.96 44.88 -10.21
C THR A 222 -32.26 43.48 -9.68
N ALA A 223 -33.38 42.87 -10.09
CA ALA A 223 -33.74 41.51 -9.69
C ALA A 223 -32.80 40.47 -10.30
N GLU A 224 -32.34 40.70 -11.53
CA GLU A 224 -31.40 39.83 -12.25
C GLU A 224 -29.98 39.93 -11.70
N CYS A 225 -29.48 41.14 -11.42
CA CYS A 225 -28.15 41.33 -10.85
C CYS A 225 -28.04 40.80 -9.40
N ARG A 226 -29.15 40.74 -8.64
CA ARG A 226 -29.19 40.13 -7.30
C ARG A 226 -29.01 38.61 -7.32
N LYS A 227 -29.27 37.94 -8.45
CA LYS A 227 -29.09 36.48 -8.58
C LYS A 227 -27.62 36.06 -8.62
N GLY A 228 -26.68 36.99 -8.70
CA GLY A 228 -25.23 36.74 -8.68
C GLY A 228 -24.65 36.20 -9.99
N ARG A 229 -25.40 35.39 -10.74
CA ARG A 229 -25.07 34.97 -12.11
C ARG A 229 -26.29 35.16 -13.00
N SER A 230 -26.30 36.24 -13.77
CA SER A 230 -27.42 36.54 -14.65
C SER A 230 -27.26 35.79 -15.97
N SER A 231 -28.28 35.01 -16.36
CA SER A 231 -28.36 34.34 -17.66
C SER A 231 -28.49 35.32 -18.82
N PHE A 232 -29.10 36.49 -18.59
CA PHE A 232 -29.29 37.53 -19.60
C PHE A 232 -28.02 38.34 -19.83
N LEU A 233 -27.32 38.70 -18.76
CA LEU A 233 -26.04 39.41 -18.86
C LEU A 233 -24.89 38.46 -19.17
N ASN A 234 -25.04 37.13 -18.98
CA ASN A 234 -23.95 36.15 -19.13
C ASN A 234 -22.68 36.55 -18.37
N ALA A 235 -22.85 37.20 -17.22
CA ALA A 235 -21.77 37.72 -16.39
C ALA A 235 -22.08 37.44 -14.91
N ILE A 236 -21.02 37.36 -14.11
CA ILE A 236 -21.13 37.33 -12.65
C ILE A 236 -21.33 38.76 -12.17
N THR A 237 -22.40 38.99 -11.42
CA THR A 237 -22.83 40.30 -10.95
C THR A 237 -22.54 40.46 -9.47
N THR A 238 -21.73 41.44 -9.10
CA THR A 238 -21.45 41.80 -7.69
C THR A 238 -21.78 43.26 -7.45
N PHE A 239 -22.44 43.59 -6.34
CA PHE A 239 -22.78 44.99 -6.04
C PHE A 239 -21.66 45.64 -5.24
N ASP A 240 -21.14 46.77 -5.73
CA ASP A 240 -20.25 47.63 -4.96
C ASP A 240 -21.09 48.65 -4.18
N PHE A 241 -21.15 48.45 -2.87
CA PHE A 241 -21.87 49.31 -1.94
C PHE A 241 -21.27 50.71 -1.81
N THR A 242 -19.97 50.86 -2.07
CA THR A 242 -19.24 52.12 -1.92
C THR A 242 -19.65 53.10 -3.01
N ASN A 243 -19.66 52.63 -4.25
CA ASN A 243 -19.96 53.45 -5.42
C ASN A 243 -21.41 53.33 -5.90
N LYS A 244 -22.21 52.45 -5.27
CA LYS A 244 -23.60 52.14 -5.63
C LYS A 244 -23.73 51.69 -7.10
N VAL A 245 -22.82 50.83 -7.54
CA VAL A 245 -22.78 50.29 -8.91
C VAL A 245 -22.73 48.77 -8.90
N TRP A 246 -23.15 48.15 -9.99
CA TRP A 246 -23.01 46.72 -10.20
C TRP A 246 -21.75 46.43 -11.03
N GLU A 247 -20.85 45.61 -10.48
CA GLU A 247 -19.72 45.04 -11.18
C GLU A 247 -20.16 43.81 -12.00
N LEU A 248 -19.78 43.77 -13.27
CA LEU A 248 -19.96 42.64 -14.17
C LEU A 248 -18.60 42.01 -14.48
N ARG A 249 -18.39 40.79 -13.99
CA ARG A 249 -17.18 39.97 -14.22
C ARG A 249 -17.46 38.86 -15.24
N GLY A 250 -16.47 38.55 -16.08
CA GLY A 250 -16.58 37.50 -17.10
C GLY A 250 -17.57 37.83 -18.22
N TYR A 251 -17.66 39.12 -18.60
CA TYR A 251 -18.58 39.60 -19.61
C TYR A 251 -18.14 39.17 -21.02
N ASN A 252 -19.12 38.85 -21.87
CA ASN A 252 -18.94 38.59 -23.30
C ASN A 252 -19.59 39.69 -24.15
N LEU A 253 -19.38 39.70 -25.47
CA LEU A 253 -20.04 40.65 -26.40
C LEU A 253 -21.57 40.63 -26.29
N LYS A 254 -22.18 39.48 -25.98
CA LYS A 254 -23.63 39.38 -25.73
C LYS A 254 -24.10 40.24 -24.55
N THR A 255 -23.27 40.39 -23.52
CA THR A 255 -23.50 41.27 -22.36
C THR A 255 -23.57 42.72 -22.81
N VAL A 256 -22.62 43.11 -23.65
CA VAL A 256 -22.51 44.48 -24.19
C VAL A 256 -23.70 44.78 -25.11
N ASP A 257 -24.02 43.86 -26.02
CA ASP A 257 -25.18 44.01 -26.92
C ASP A 257 -26.49 44.11 -26.14
N TYR A 258 -26.61 43.39 -25.03
CA TYR A 258 -27.76 43.47 -24.14
C TYR A 258 -27.85 44.84 -23.47
N LEU A 259 -26.75 45.35 -22.92
CA LEU A 259 -26.70 46.70 -22.33
C LEU A 259 -27.05 47.78 -23.36
N LYS A 260 -26.56 47.65 -24.60
CA LYS A 260 -26.90 48.56 -25.70
C LYS A 260 -28.39 48.52 -26.06
N ARG A 261 -28.99 47.33 -26.14
CA ARG A 261 -30.44 47.16 -26.38
C ARG A 261 -31.30 47.71 -25.24
N LYS A 262 -30.76 47.75 -24.01
CA LYS A 262 -31.42 48.34 -22.84
C LYS A 262 -31.19 49.85 -22.70
N GLY A 263 -30.49 50.48 -23.64
CA GLY A 263 -30.32 51.93 -23.68
C GLY A 263 -29.27 52.46 -22.70
N PHE A 264 -28.30 51.65 -22.29
CA PHE A 264 -27.18 52.12 -21.48
C PHE A 264 -26.24 53.01 -22.32
N VAL A 265 -25.84 54.14 -21.74
CA VAL A 265 -24.78 55.00 -22.30
C VAL A 265 -23.43 54.42 -21.93
N PHE A 266 -22.55 54.22 -22.92
CA PHE A 266 -21.23 53.63 -22.72
C PHE A 266 -20.18 54.73 -22.58
N SER A 267 -19.20 54.52 -21.70
CA SER A 267 -18.00 55.35 -21.69
C SER A 267 -17.16 55.10 -22.94
N ARG A 268 -16.36 56.10 -23.34
CA ARG A 268 -15.46 56.01 -24.50
C ARG A 268 -14.49 54.83 -24.35
N GLU A 269 -14.03 54.59 -23.12
CA GLU A 269 -13.16 53.49 -22.74
C GLU A 269 -13.85 52.13 -22.93
N LEU A 270 -15.13 52.02 -22.55
CA LEU A 270 -15.92 50.81 -22.80
C LEU A 270 -16.16 50.61 -24.30
N GLU A 271 -16.44 51.66 -25.07
CA GLU A 271 -16.59 51.57 -26.53
C GLU A 271 -15.32 51.10 -27.23
N THR A 272 -14.15 51.58 -26.81
CA THR A 272 -12.85 51.13 -27.31
C THR A 272 -12.64 49.64 -27.04
N ILE A 273 -12.92 49.17 -25.82
CA ILE A 273 -12.83 47.75 -25.47
C ILE A 273 -13.78 46.90 -26.31
N VAL A 274 -15.01 47.36 -26.53
CA VAL A 274 -16.01 46.67 -27.35
C VAL A 274 -15.58 46.57 -28.81
N TYR A 275 -15.00 47.64 -29.37
CA TYR A 275 -14.45 47.64 -30.71
C TYR A 275 -13.31 46.62 -30.86
N MET A 276 -12.40 46.58 -29.89
CA MET A 276 -11.30 45.60 -29.85
C MET A 276 -11.81 44.15 -29.75
N PHE A 277 -12.82 43.88 -28.92
CA PHE A 277 -13.43 42.55 -28.84
C PHE A 277 -14.03 42.10 -30.18
N LYS A 278 -14.64 43.01 -30.93
CA LYS A 278 -15.19 42.71 -32.26
C LYS A 278 -14.09 42.40 -33.28
N GLN A 279 -12.98 43.15 -33.25
CA GLN A 279 -11.83 42.86 -34.13
C GLN A 279 -11.21 41.49 -33.84
N ARG A 280 -11.06 41.11 -32.56
CA ARG A 280 -10.52 39.79 -32.19
C ARG A 280 -11.41 38.64 -32.67
N GLN A 281 -12.74 38.77 -32.54
CA GLN A 281 -13.64 37.73 -33.05
C GLN A 281 -13.62 37.63 -34.57
N ALA A 282 -13.49 38.75 -35.28
CA ALA A 282 -13.36 38.74 -36.74
C ALA A 282 -12.04 38.11 -37.23
N GLN A 283 -10.95 38.29 -36.48
CA GLN A 283 -9.66 37.63 -36.75
C GLN A 283 -9.70 36.12 -36.47
N GLN A 284 -10.42 35.70 -35.42
CA GLN A 284 -10.60 34.28 -35.09
C GLN A 284 -11.57 33.54 -36.02
N SER A 285 -12.50 34.23 -36.70
CA SER A 285 -13.41 33.62 -37.68
C SER A 285 -12.81 33.49 -39.09
N ASN A 286 -11.68 34.15 -39.36
CA ASN A 286 -10.97 34.12 -40.64
C ASN A 286 -9.77 33.15 -40.67
N ASN A 287 -9.50 32.47 -39.55
CA ASN A 287 -8.55 31.35 -39.43
C ASN A 287 -9.33 30.06 -39.16
#